data_AF-A0A803KX44-F1
#
_entry.id   AF-A0A803KX44-F1
#
_cell.length_a   1.000
_cell.length_b   1.000
_cell.length_c   1.000
_cell.angle_alpha   90.00
_cell.angle_beta   90.00
_cell.angle_gamma   90.00
#
_symmetry.space_group_name_H-M   'P 1'
#
loop_
_entity.id
_entity.type
_entity.pdbx_description
1 polymer ?
#
loop_
_entity_poly.entity_id
_entity_poly.type
_entity_poly.pdbx_seq_one_letter_code
_entity_poly.pdbx_strand_id
1 'polypeptide(L)'
;MKEMMYRIAVMQPVDIDPAAIRKPKRRNVRISNDPQSVAARHRRERISEKIRILQRLVPGGVKMDTASMLDEAIRYVKFLKRQIRQLQSGSSNHQPPPVPTLSPSDWPPPPSVSASLFSPYSSPGSSKVVLFRDNNKNVFKNLRLSLILFSSRV
;
A
#
# COMPACT_ATOMS: atom_id res chain seq x y z
N MET A 1 0.55 21.32 14.51
CA MET A 1 1.70 21.17 13.59
C MET A 1 1.90 19.73 13.10
N LYS A 2 2.08 18.73 13.98
CA LYS A 2 2.35 17.33 13.58
C LYS A 2 1.25 16.64 12.75
N GLU A 3 -0.03 16.88 13.06
CA GLU A 3 -1.15 16.28 12.30
C GLU A 3 -1.16 16.70 10.81
N MET A 4 -0.72 17.93 10.52
CA MET A 4 -0.62 18.44 9.15
C MET A 4 0.48 17.70 8.37
N MET A 5 1.64 17.48 9.01
CA MET A 5 2.74 16.73 8.42
C MET A 5 2.31 15.28 8.09
N TYR A 6 1.57 14.66 8.99
CA TYR A 6 1.08 13.30 8.78
C TYR A 6 0.10 13.23 7.61
N ARG A 7 -0.87 14.16 7.53
CA ARG A 7 -1.80 14.22 6.39
C ARG A 7 -1.10 14.36 5.04
N ILE A 8 -0.11 15.24 4.96
CA ILE A 8 0.69 15.43 3.74
C ILE A 8 1.41 14.11 3.37
N ALA A 9 2.01 13.44 4.34
CA ALA A 9 2.73 12.19 4.11
C ALA A 9 1.85 11.04 3.61
N VAL A 10 0.57 10.96 4.01
CA VAL A 10 -0.36 9.92 3.52
C VAL A 10 -0.67 10.07 2.03
N MET A 11 -0.60 11.28 1.50
CA MET A 11 -0.92 11.55 0.09
C MET A 11 0.29 11.45 -0.85
N GLN A 12 1.50 11.23 -0.31
CA GLN A 12 2.68 11.07 -1.15
C GLN A 12 2.75 9.63 -1.70
N PRO A 13 3.07 9.44 -3.00
CA PRO A 13 3.38 8.11 -3.51
C PRO A 13 4.64 7.60 -2.82
N VAL A 14 4.50 6.50 -2.09
CA VAL A 14 5.63 5.88 -1.40
C VAL A 14 5.98 4.59 -2.14
N ASP A 15 7.13 4.59 -2.83
CA ASP A 15 7.70 3.37 -3.37
C ASP A 15 8.23 2.52 -2.20
N ILE A 16 7.44 1.51 -1.83
CA ILE A 16 7.74 0.59 -0.73
C ILE A 16 8.79 -0.44 -1.15
N ASP A 17 9.18 -0.48 -2.42
CA ASP A 17 10.00 -1.55 -2.97
C ASP A 17 11.36 -1.62 -2.26
N PRO A 18 11.60 -2.65 -1.42
CA PRO A 18 12.81 -2.74 -0.61
C PRO A 18 14.06 -2.88 -1.49
N ALA A 19 13.90 -3.32 -2.74
CA ALA A 19 14.94 -3.43 -3.75
C ALA A 19 15.42 -2.07 -4.30
N ALA A 20 14.60 -1.01 -4.22
CA ALA A 20 14.97 0.32 -4.71
C ALA A 20 15.93 1.08 -3.77
N ILE A 21 16.19 0.54 -2.57
CA ILE A 21 17.05 1.18 -1.57
C ILE A 21 18.53 0.90 -1.89
N ARG A 22 19.15 1.82 -2.61
CA ARG A 22 20.58 1.76 -2.95
C ARG A 22 21.44 1.55 -1.68
N LYS A 23 22.24 0.48 -1.70
CA LYS A 23 23.23 0.19 -0.65
C LYS A 23 24.42 1.15 -0.83
N PRO A 24 24.83 1.91 0.21
CA PRO A 24 26.04 2.72 0.11
C PRO A 24 27.24 1.81 -0.13
N LYS A 25 27.94 2.03 -1.25
CA LYS A 25 29.12 1.25 -1.64
C LYS A 25 30.28 1.63 -0.70
N ARG A 26 30.57 0.77 0.27
CA ARG A 26 31.73 0.94 1.14
C ARG A 26 32.99 0.56 0.36
N ARG A 27 33.78 1.56 -0.04
CA ARG A 27 35.07 1.38 -0.73
C ARG A 27 36.15 1.14 0.34
N ASN A 28 36.78 -0.04 0.29
CA ASN A 28 38.04 -0.41 0.94
C ASN A 28 38.06 -0.40 2.47
N VAL A 29 37.46 -1.44 3.07
CA VAL A 29 37.83 -1.89 4.42
C VAL A 29 38.39 -3.30 4.26
N ARG A 30 39.52 -3.62 4.91
CA ARG A 30 40.00 -5.02 5.00
C ARG A 30 38.93 -5.82 5.73
N ILE A 31 38.18 -6.65 5.01
CA ILE A 31 37.08 -7.45 5.55
C ILE A 31 37.66 -8.76 6.06
N SER A 32 37.29 -9.14 7.29
CA SER A 32 37.62 -10.48 7.80
C SER A 32 36.76 -11.52 7.11
N ASN A 33 37.38 -12.64 6.71
CA ASN A 33 36.70 -13.81 6.13
C ASN A 33 36.23 -14.81 7.20
N ASP A 34 36.44 -14.50 8.48
CA ASP A 34 35.97 -15.32 9.58
C ASP A 34 34.43 -15.50 9.53
N PRO A 35 33.91 -16.74 9.65
CA PRO A 35 32.47 -17.02 9.53
C PRO A 35 31.60 -16.19 10.48
N GLN A 36 32.07 -15.96 11.71
CA GLN A 36 31.35 -15.16 12.70
C GLN A 36 31.32 -13.68 12.30
N SER A 37 32.43 -13.15 11.79
CA SER A 37 32.51 -11.79 11.23
C SER A 37 31.56 -11.58 10.05
N VAL A 38 31.51 -12.53 9.11
CA VAL A 38 30.60 -12.51 7.96
C VAL A 38 29.13 -12.55 8.39
N ALA A 39 28.78 -13.45 9.32
CA ALA A 39 27.42 -13.54 9.85
C ALA A 39 26.99 -12.24 10.55
N ALA A 40 27.85 -11.65 11.38
CA ALA A 40 27.60 -10.38 12.04
C ALA A 40 27.42 -9.23 11.03
N ARG A 41 28.22 -9.21 9.96
CA ARG A 41 28.09 -8.23 8.87
C ARG A 41 26.75 -8.33 8.17
N HIS A 42 26.34 -9.53 7.75
CA HIS A 42 25.04 -9.76 7.13
C HIS A 42 23.88 -9.33 8.05
N ARG A 43 23.99 -9.60 9.36
CA ARG A 43 23.01 -9.12 10.35
C ARG A 43 22.92 -7.59 10.37
N ARG A 44 24.06 -6.90 10.43
CA ARG A 44 24.12 -5.42 10.42
C ARG A 44 23.55 -4.84 9.13
N GLU A 45 23.87 -5.43 7.98
CA GLU A 45 23.37 -4.98 6.68
C GLU A 45 21.85 -5.07 6.58
N ARG A 46 21.25 -6.19 7.03
CA ARG A 46 19.79 -6.37 7.11
C ARG A 46 19.13 -5.34 8.03
N ILE A 47 19.77 -5.01 9.16
CA ILE A 47 19.26 -3.97 10.07
C ILE A 47 19.31 -2.60 9.39
N SER A 48 20.45 -2.23 8.81
CA SER A 48 20.62 -0.93 8.14
C SER A 48 19.71 -0.76 6.92
N GLU A 49 19.34 -1.84 6.24
CA GLU A 49 18.33 -1.83 5.18
C GLU A 49 16.95 -1.48 5.74
N LYS A 50 16.50 -2.19 6.78
CA LYS A 50 15.22 -1.91 7.44
C LYS A 50 15.14 -0.48 7.99
N ILE A 51 16.22 0.04 8.57
CA ILE A 51 16.29 1.42 9.05
C ILE A 51 16.11 2.42 7.90
N ARG A 52 16.72 2.18 6.73
CA ARG A 52 16.57 3.06 5.56
C ARG A 52 15.17 3.02 4.96
N ILE A 53 14.52 1.86 4.96
CA ILE A 53 13.10 1.77 4.58
C ILE A 53 12.28 2.63 5.54
N LEU A 54 12.48 2.45 6.85
CA LEU A 54 11.73 3.17 7.87
C LEU A 54 11.89 4.70 7.74
N GLN A 55 13.09 5.19 7.45
CA GLN A 55 13.36 6.63 7.23
C GLN A 55 12.52 7.26 6.12
N ARG A 56 12.11 6.49 5.11
CA ARG A 56 11.26 6.96 3.99
C ARG A 56 9.77 6.84 4.31
N LEU A 57 9.38 5.86 5.13
CA LEU A 57 7.99 5.65 5.54
C LEU A 57 7.55 6.64 6.62
N VAL A 58 8.47 7.06 7.48
CA VAL A 58 8.17 7.96 8.61
C VAL A 58 8.28 9.42 8.14
N PRO A 59 7.26 10.26 8.40
CA PRO A 59 7.33 11.68 8.08
C PRO A 59 8.54 12.33 8.78
N GLY A 60 9.50 12.83 8.01
CA GLY A 60 10.72 13.43 8.54
C GLY A 60 11.81 12.45 9.01
N GLY A 61 11.62 11.14 8.83
CA GLY A 61 12.49 10.09 9.38
C GLY A 61 13.97 10.19 8.99
N VAL A 62 14.28 10.72 7.80
CA VAL A 62 15.67 10.92 7.33
C VAL A 62 16.49 11.85 8.24
N LYS A 63 15.85 12.82 8.90
CA LYS A 63 16.51 13.83 9.74
C LYS A 63 16.48 13.48 11.23
N MET A 64 15.93 12.32 11.60
CA MET A 64 15.69 11.93 12.98
C MET A 64 16.73 10.90 13.44
N ASP A 65 17.06 10.92 14.73
CA ASP A 65 17.79 9.81 15.35
C ASP A 65 16.91 8.55 15.40
N THR A 66 17.53 7.39 15.65
CA THR A 66 16.82 6.11 15.57
C THR A 66 15.73 5.98 16.63
N ALA A 67 15.95 6.49 17.84
CA ALA A 67 14.96 6.40 18.91
C ALA A 67 13.74 7.27 18.59
N SER A 68 13.98 8.55 18.27
CA SER A 68 12.90 9.48 17.90
C SER A 68 12.13 9.01 16.67
N MET A 69 12.81 8.42 15.67
CA MET A 69 12.17 7.88 14.48
C MET A 69 11.25 6.71 14.81
N LEU A 70 11.64 5.83 15.74
CA LEU A 70 10.81 4.72 16.19
C LEU A 70 9.56 5.23 16.93
N ASP A 71 9.70 6.24 17.79
CA ASP A 71 8.57 6.86 18.47
C ASP A 71 7.59 7.53 17.49
N GLU A 72 8.12 8.23 16.48
CA GLU A 72 7.29 8.85 15.44
C GLU A 72 6.60 7.81 14.56
N ALA A 73 7.26 6.69 14.24
CA ALA A 73 6.66 5.58 13.52
C ALA A 73 5.43 5.03 14.25
N ILE A 74 5.52 4.85 15.57
CA ILE A 74 4.38 4.40 16.39
C ILE A 74 3.23 5.39 16.30
N ARG A 75 3.52 6.70 16.42
CA ARG A 75 2.50 7.75 16.32
C ARG A 75 1.86 7.80 14.94
N TYR A 76 2.66 7.71 13.87
CA TYR A 76 2.17 7.74 12.49
C TYR A 76 1.28 6.53 12.18
N VAL A 77 1.64 5.33 12.65
CA VAL A 77 0.79 4.14 12.51
C VAL A 77 -0.54 4.30 13.26
N LYS A 78 -0.54 4.88 14.46
CA LYS A 78 -1.79 5.19 15.20
C LYS A 78 -2.66 6.18 14.44
N PHE A 79 -2.06 7.20 13.83
CA PHE A 79 -2.75 8.16 12.98
C PHE A 79 -3.37 7.48 11.74
N LEU A 80 -2.60 6.66 11.02
CA LEU A 80 -3.09 5.91 9.85
C LEU A 80 -4.29 5.02 10.21
N LYS A 81 -4.21 4.27 11.31
CA LYS A 81 -5.32 3.43 11.81
C LYS A 81 -6.59 4.25 12.10
N ARG A 82 -6.45 5.46 12.64
CA ARG A 82 -7.58 6.38 12.86
C ARG A 82 -8.19 6.83 11.53
N GLN A 83 -7.37 7.24 10.56
CA GLN A 83 -7.84 7.69 9.25
C GLN A 83 -8.60 6.58 8.52
N ILE A 84 -8.08 5.35 8.54
CA ILE A 84 -8.75 4.19 7.94
C ILE A 84 -10.12 3.94 8.58
N ARG A 85 -10.21 3.96 9.92
CA ARG A 85 -11.50 3.77 10.61
C ARG A 85 -12.51 4.85 10.23
N GLN A 86 -12.08 6.12 10.14
CA GLN A 86 -12.96 7.22 9.73
C GLN A 86 -13.51 7.03 8.31
N LEU A 87 -12.65 6.60 7.38
CA LEU A 87 -13.06 6.32 6.00
C LEU A 87 -14.02 5.13 5.94
N GLN A 88 -13.77 4.07 6.71
CA GLN A 88 -14.65 2.90 6.79
C GLN A 88 -16.03 3.25 7.39
N SER A 89 -16.08 4.10 8.42
CA SER A 89 -17.35 4.55 9.02
C SER A 89 -18.09 5.60 8.18
N GLY A 90 -17.41 6.37 7.35
CA GLY A 90 -18.02 7.37 6.46
C GLY A 90 -18.62 6.78 5.19
N SER A 91 -18.20 5.56 4.81
CA SER A 91 -18.67 4.87 3.60
C SER A 91 -20.10 4.32 3.72
N SER A 92 -20.70 4.30 4.92
CA SER A 92 -22.10 3.91 5.12
C SER A 92 -23.10 5.07 4.96
N ASN A 93 -22.63 6.29 4.65
CA ASN A 93 -23.50 7.47 4.52
C ASN A 93 -23.40 8.18 3.16
N HIS A 94 -23.03 7.45 2.10
CA HIS A 94 -23.26 7.90 0.73
C HIS A 94 -24.76 7.75 0.38
N GLN A 95 -25.58 8.56 1.04
CA GLN A 95 -26.81 9.01 0.41
C GLN A 95 -26.36 9.94 -0.73
N PRO A 96 -26.61 9.63 -2.01
CA PRO A 96 -26.40 10.60 -3.07
C PRO A 96 -27.15 11.88 -2.70
N PRO A 97 -26.59 13.07 -2.96
CA PRO A 97 -27.30 14.33 -2.70
C PRO A 97 -28.70 14.22 -3.31
N PRO A 98 -29.77 14.67 -2.63
CA PRO A 98 -31.10 14.68 -3.22
C PRO A 98 -30.99 15.48 -4.51
N VAL A 99 -31.08 14.77 -5.65
CA VAL A 99 -31.21 15.41 -6.95
C VAL A 99 -32.45 16.30 -6.84
N PRO A 100 -32.36 17.60 -7.14
CA PRO A 100 -33.56 18.39 -7.28
C PRO A 100 -34.38 17.73 -8.39
N THR A 101 -35.56 17.21 -8.04
CA THR A 101 -36.56 16.73 -8.98
C THR A 101 -37.04 17.93 -9.79
N LEU A 102 -36.23 18.37 -10.75
CA LEU A 102 -36.63 19.37 -11.72
C LEU A 102 -37.69 18.72 -12.61
N SER A 103 -38.85 19.37 -12.68
CA SER A 103 -39.94 18.98 -13.57
C SER A 103 -39.41 18.89 -15.00
N PRO A 104 -39.84 17.90 -15.82
CA PRO A 104 -39.35 17.71 -17.19
C PRO A 104 -39.48 18.93 -18.14
N SER A 105 -40.14 20.01 -17.72
CA SER A 105 -40.36 21.21 -18.55
C SER A 105 -39.28 22.29 -18.46
N ASP A 106 -38.31 22.22 -17.54
CA ASP A 106 -37.26 23.26 -17.38
C ASP A 106 -35.93 22.94 -18.08
N TRP A 107 -35.89 21.92 -18.95
CA TRP A 107 -34.67 21.55 -19.68
C TRP A 107 -34.48 22.47 -20.91
N PRO A 108 -33.35 23.20 -21.03
CA PRO A 108 -33.05 23.92 -22.26
C PRO A 108 -32.81 22.93 -23.40
N PRO A 109 -33.38 23.15 -24.60
CA PRO A 109 -33.14 22.25 -25.72
C PRO A 109 -31.63 22.18 -26.02
N PRO A 110 -31.06 20.98 -26.27
CA PRO A 110 -29.66 20.86 -26.63
C PRO A 110 -29.39 21.64 -27.93
N PRO A 111 -28.21 22.27 -28.08
CA PRO A 111 -27.85 22.93 -29.34
C PRO A 111 -27.89 21.89 -30.46
N SER A 112 -28.62 22.20 -31.53
CA SER A 112 -28.69 21.36 -32.74
C SER A 112 -27.30 21.29 -33.38
N VAL A 113 -26.55 20.25 -33.02
CA VAL A 113 -25.39 19.80 -33.79
C VAL A 113 -25.89 18.77 -34.78
N SER A 114 -25.71 19.06 -36.06
CA SER A 114 -26.14 18.22 -37.17
C SER A 114 -25.63 16.79 -36.98
N ALA A 115 -26.58 15.86 -36.81
CA ALA A 115 -26.32 14.45 -36.57
C ALA A 115 -25.68 13.80 -37.80
N SER A 116 -24.37 13.54 -37.73
CA SER A 116 -23.68 12.60 -38.61
C SER A 116 -22.48 12.06 -37.85
N LEU A 117 -22.61 10.83 -37.35
CA LEU A 117 -21.62 9.96 -36.67
C LEU A 117 -22.07 9.53 -35.26
N PHE A 118 -23.23 8.88 -35.14
CA PHE A 118 -23.31 7.72 -34.26
C PHE A 118 -24.48 6.85 -34.71
N SER A 119 -24.16 5.74 -35.38
CA SER A 119 -25.11 4.68 -35.67
C SER A 119 -25.19 3.76 -34.46
N PRO A 120 -26.35 3.57 -33.81
CA PRO A 120 -26.51 2.49 -32.86
C PRO A 120 -27.04 1.25 -33.58
N TYR A 121 -26.85 0.10 -32.93
CA TYR A 121 -27.45 -1.21 -33.19
C TYR A 121 -26.59 -2.23 -33.96
N SER A 122 -26.05 -3.21 -33.23
CA SER A 122 -26.58 -4.58 -33.33
C SER A 122 -26.16 -5.42 -32.12
N SER A 123 -27.04 -6.38 -31.80
CA SER A 123 -27.16 -7.15 -30.56
C SER A 123 -26.28 -8.43 -30.56
N PRO A 124 -26.62 -9.52 -29.86
CA PRO A 124 -26.08 -9.99 -28.59
C PRO A 124 -25.15 -11.22 -28.72
N GLY A 125 -24.25 -11.46 -27.76
CA GLY A 125 -23.44 -12.69 -27.81
C GLY A 125 -22.49 -12.91 -26.63
N SER A 126 -22.81 -13.93 -25.83
CA SER A 126 -21.89 -14.75 -25.03
C SER A 126 -21.06 -14.08 -23.93
N SER A 127 -21.65 -14.09 -22.73
CA SER A 127 -21.08 -14.71 -21.53
C SER A 127 -19.58 -15.01 -21.55
N LYS A 128 -18.76 -14.11 -20.99
CA LYS A 128 -17.55 -14.47 -20.24
C LYS A 128 -17.39 -13.54 -19.04
N VAL A 129 -18.14 -13.84 -17.98
CA VAL A 129 -17.75 -13.44 -16.63
C VAL A 129 -16.51 -14.27 -16.31
N VAL A 130 -15.32 -13.71 -16.52
CA VAL A 130 -14.09 -14.32 -16.03
C VAL A 130 -14.10 -14.16 -14.52
N LEU A 131 -14.65 -15.18 -13.86
CA LEU A 131 -14.39 -15.47 -12.46
C LEU A 131 -12.87 -15.57 -12.29
N PHE A 132 -12.27 -14.54 -11.70
CA PHE A 132 -10.99 -14.67 -11.02
C PHE A 132 -11.23 -15.58 -9.81
N ARG A 133 -11.17 -16.88 -10.09
CA ARG A 133 -11.23 -17.96 -9.12
C ARG A 133 -9.85 -18.09 -8.47
N ASP A 134 -9.83 -17.96 -7.16
CA ASP A 134 -8.72 -18.27 -6.26
C ASP A 134 -7.89 -19.47 -6.71
N ASN A 135 -6.57 -19.28 -6.79
CA ASN A 135 -5.62 -20.37 -6.87
C ASN A 135 -4.53 -20.21 -5.81
N ASN A 136 -4.91 -20.34 -4.53
CA ASN A 136 -3.94 -20.52 -3.47
C ASN A 136 -4.46 -21.39 -2.31
N LYS A 137 -4.84 -22.64 -2.62
CA LYS A 137 -5.17 -23.66 -1.59
C LYS A 137 -3.99 -24.57 -1.23
N ASN A 138 -2.82 -24.35 -1.82
CA ASN A 138 -1.62 -25.17 -1.59
C ASN A 138 -0.67 -24.56 -0.56
N VAL A 139 -0.71 -23.25 -0.30
CA VAL A 139 0.16 -22.63 0.72
C VAL A 139 -0.26 -23.02 2.14
N PHE A 140 -1.57 -23.13 2.41
CA PHE A 140 -2.07 -23.52 3.74
C PHE A 140 -1.86 -25.01 4.06
N LYS A 141 -1.83 -25.88 3.05
CA LYS A 141 -1.52 -27.31 3.24
C LYS A 141 -0.05 -27.53 3.60
N ASN A 142 0.85 -26.76 2.97
CA ASN A 142 2.27 -26.80 3.28
C ASN A 142 2.60 -26.22 4.67
N LEU A 143 1.82 -25.23 5.14
CA LEU A 143 1.94 -24.72 6.50
C LEU A 143 1.43 -25.71 7.56
N ARG A 144 0.35 -26.45 7.29
CA ARG A 144 -0.16 -27.48 8.22
C ARG A 144 0.74 -28.71 8.31
N LEU A 145 1.32 -29.18 7.20
CA LEU A 145 2.28 -30.30 7.27
C LEU A 145 3.57 -29.92 8.03
N SER A 146 4.06 -28.67 7.85
CA SER A 146 5.25 -28.20 8.57
C SER A 146 5.02 -28.08 10.07
N LEU A 147 3.80 -27.76 10.52
CA LEU A 147 3.49 -27.64 11.94
C LEU A 147 3.35 -29.01 12.63
N ILE A 148 2.84 -30.02 11.90
CA ILE A 148 2.74 -31.40 12.41
C ILE A 148 4.13 -32.05 12.54
N LEU A 149 5.03 -31.81 11.57
CA LEU A 149 6.39 -32.34 11.63
C LEU A 149 7.27 -31.67 12.70
N PHE A 150 6.97 -30.44 13.10
CA PHE A 150 7.69 -29.75 14.18
C PHE A 150 7.28 -30.24 15.59
N SER A 151 6.08 -30.81 15.73
CA SER A 151 5.58 -31.32 17.02
C SER A 151 6.00 -32.76 17.36
N SER A 152 6.75 -33.43 16.47
CA SER A 152 7.19 -34.83 16.65
C SER A 152 8.72 -34.97 16.83
N ARG A 153 9.42 -33.85 17.11
CA ARG A 153 10.87 -33.81 17.33
C ARG A 153 11.28 -33.09 18.63
N VAL A 154 10.36 -33.04 19.60
CA VAL A 154 10.63 -32.75 21.02
C VAL A 154 9.99 -33.86 21.83
#